data_AF-X1UUA6-F1
#
_entry.id   AF-X1UUA6-F1
#
_cell.length_a   1.000
_cell.length_b   1.000
_cell.length_c   1.000
_cell.angle_alpha   90.00
_cell.angle_beta   90.00
_cell.angle_gamma   90.00
#
_symmetry.space_group_name_H-M   'P 1'
#
loop_
_entity.id
_entity.type
_entity.pdbx_description
1 polymer ?
#
loop_
_entity_poly.entity_id
_entity_poly.type
_entity_poly.pdbx_seq_one_letter_code
_entity_poly.pdbx_strand_id
1 'polypeptide(L)'
;VQFDGFCDTGSPNPYHINSLYKLRMDKEMLLDGYGNQVVVRRQGMVEPRVALAADLETAVSSGKGFYVRSRIPDTAFSEWTRNILYLKDRFTIVLDEIRARDAGRFDVSCEWDATYSAIPWSVSPRFVQAKNGATITSSLPVTVTVPPAFGNRRAIQRWCEDLQTGESCVIGNLIYRSREDGICEYTLEPIGKRGLLVSGDSKAFACFGSYGAGEFRVEAEAAYLSKERIFAANMQTISW
;
A
#
# COMPACT_ATOMS: atom_id res chain seq x y z
N VAL A 1 -2.72 13.65 -3.97
CA VAL A 1 -2.02 12.40 -4.32
C VAL A 1 -1.96 12.29 -5.82
N GLN A 2 -0.85 11.84 -6.38
CA GLN A 2 -0.65 11.70 -7.83
C GLN A 2 -0.15 10.28 -8.15
N PHE A 3 -0.62 9.74 -9.27
CA PHE A 3 -0.40 8.36 -9.72
C PHE A 3 0.30 8.34 -11.08
N ASP A 4 1.36 7.54 -11.24
CA ASP A 4 2.00 7.40 -12.55
C ASP A 4 1.04 6.76 -13.57
N GLY A 5 1.12 7.22 -14.82
CA GLY A 5 0.14 6.91 -15.88
C GLY A 5 -1.15 7.74 -15.84
N PHE A 6 -1.35 8.54 -14.78
CA PHE A 6 -2.49 9.46 -14.60
C PHE A 6 -2.05 10.90 -14.26
N CYS A 7 -0.77 11.23 -14.41
CA CYS A 7 -0.24 12.58 -14.21
C CYS A 7 -0.09 13.33 -15.54
N ASP A 8 -0.50 14.61 -15.57
CA ASP A 8 -0.29 15.52 -16.72
C ASP A 8 1.19 15.97 -16.87
N THR A 9 2.10 15.46 -16.05
CA THR A 9 3.50 15.91 -15.99
C THR A 9 4.46 14.78 -16.39
N GLY A 10 4.46 14.39 -17.66
CA GLY A 10 5.45 13.48 -18.24
C GLY A 10 4.88 12.34 -19.09
N SER A 11 5.72 11.75 -19.94
CA SER A 11 5.39 10.48 -20.61
C SER A 11 5.27 9.39 -19.54
N PRO A 12 4.28 8.47 -19.62
CA PRO A 12 4.22 7.30 -18.76
C PRO A 12 5.57 6.60 -18.79
N ASN A 13 6.10 6.24 -17.62
CA ASN A 13 7.29 5.42 -17.57
C ASN A 13 6.84 3.95 -17.60
N PRO A 14 7.12 3.20 -18.69
CA PRO A 14 6.63 1.83 -18.82
C PRO A 14 7.19 0.90 -17.73
N TYR A 15 8.23 1.30 -17.01
CA TYR A 15 8.82 0.54 -15.91
C TYR A 15 8.19 0.82 -14.55
N HIS A 16 7.25 1.77 -14.43
CA HIS A 16 6.73 2.27 -13.15
C HIS A 16 5.21 2.44 -13.11
N ILE A 17 4.50 1.55 -13.77
CA ILE A 17 3.03 1.58 -13.84
C ILE A 17 2.42 1.33 -12.46
N ASN A 18 1.34 2.07 -12.16
CA ASN A 18 0.61 2.02 -10.90
C ASN A 18 1.41 2.47 -9.65
N SER A 19 2.49 3.22 -9.89
CA SER A 19 3.27 3.85 -8.84
C SER A 19 2.52 5.03 -8.20
N LEU A 20 2.61 5.13 -6.88
CA LEU A 20 2.14 6.30 -6.12
C LEU A 20 3.16 7.42 -6.25
N TYR A 21 3.13 8.14 -7.39
CA TYR A 21 4.19 9.07 -7.77
C TYR A 21 4.44 10.17 -6.74
N LYS A 22 3.37 10.79 -6.22
CA LYS A 22 3.47 11.80 -5.14
C LYS A 22 2.41 11.61 -4.08
N LEU A 23 2.84 11.61 -2.82
CA LEU A 23 1.99 11.67 -1.65
C LEU A 23 2.34 12.90 -0.82
N ARG A 24 1.40 13.84 -0.72
CA ARG A 24 1.50 15.03 0.13
C ARG A 24 0.51 14.92 1.29
N MET A 25 0.96 15.25 2.50
CA MET A 25 0.15 15.30 3.73
C MET A 25 0.65 16.47 4.59
N ASP A 26 -0.26 17.23 5.21
CA ASP A 26 0.07 18.37 6.06
C ASP A 26 1.07 19.35 5.42
N LYS A 27 0.85 19.64 4.14
CA LYS A 27 1.70 20.47 3.26
C LYS A 27 3.08 19.88 2.95
N GLU A 28 3.51 18.80 3.59
CA GLU A 28 4.77 18.11 3.32
C GLU A 28 4.63 17.06 2.22
N MET A 29 5.64 16.97 1.37
CA MET A 29 5.80 15.85 0.45
C MET A 29 6.35 14.67 1.26
N LEU A 30 5.57 13.60 1.40
CA LEU A 30 6.03 12.39 2.08
C LEU A 30 6.79 11.51 1.10
N LEU A 31 6.16 11.22 -0.04
CA LEU A 31 6.74 10.40 -1.11
C LEU A 31 6.83 11.19 -2.40
N ASP A 32 7.95 11.04 -3.11
CA ASP A 32 8.19 11.67 -4.40
C ASP A 32 9.16 10.84 -5.25
N GLY A 33 8.63 10.22 -6.29
CA GLY A 33 9.39 9.40 -7.21
C GLY A 33 8.63 8.20 -7.76
N TYR A 34 9.27 7.49 -8.66
CA TYR A 34 8.68 6.32 -9.30
C TYR A 34 8.81 5.03 -8.48
N GLY A 35 9.74 4.98 -7.52
CA GLY A 35 9.94 3.83 -6.63
C GLY A 35 8.91 3.74 -5.51
N ASN A 36 7.63 3.94 -5.83
CA ASN A 36 6.49 3.82 -4.94
C ASN A 36 5.55 2.71 -5.44
N GLN A 37 6.06 1.49 -5.61
CA GLN A 37 5.51 0.43 -6.45
C GLN A 37 5.74 -0.97 -5.85
N VAL A 38 5.16 -1.99 -6.48
CA VAL A 38 5.48 -3.39 -6.18
C VAL A 38 6.40 -3.97 -7.24
N VAL A 39 7.41 -4.73 -6.81
CA VAL A 39 8.27 -5.54 -7.66
C VAL A 39 8.09 -7.00 -7.31
N VAL A 40 7.74 -7.82 -8.31
CA VAL A 40 7.49 -9.25 -8.16
C VAL A 40 8.57 -10.05 -8.89
N ARG A 41 9.08 -11.09 -8.25
CA ARG A 41 9.92 -12.13 -8.86
C ARG A 41 9.34 -13.49 -8.50
N ARG A 42 9.55 -14.50 -9.35
CA ARG A 42 9.16 -15.89 -9.08
C ARG A 42 10.39 -16.77 -9.18
N GLN A 43 10.71 -17.52 -8.12
CA GLN A 43 11.88 -18.40 -8.05
C GLN A 43 13.18 -17.66 -8.42
N GLY A 44 13.34 -16.42 -7.97
CA GLY A 44 14.48 -15.57 -8.34
C GLY A 44 14.48 -15.02 -9.78
N MET A 45 13.47 -15.36 -10.59
CA MET A 45 13.36 -14.93 -11.99
C MET A 45 12.45 -13.71 -12.14
N VAL A 46 12.72 -12.92 -13.18
CA VAL A 46 11.83 -11.87 -13.70
C VAL A 46 11.23 -12.33 -15.04
N GLU A 47 10.04 -11.86 -15.39
CA GLU A 47 9.51 -12.07 -16.73
C GLU A 47 10.23 -11.17 -17.75
N PRO A 48 10.48 -11.64 -18.98
CA PRO A 48 10.99 -10.80 -20.07
C PRO A 48 9.93 -9.85 -20.65
N ARG A 49 8.71 -9.83 -20.06
CA ARG A 49 7.63 -8.92 -20.40
C ARG A 49 7.45 -7.91 -19.27
N VAL A 50 7.35 -6.64 -19.65
CA VAL A 50 6.99 -5.54 -18.75
C VAL A 50 5.51 -5.27 -18.95
N ALA A 51 4.74 -5.22 -17.85
CA ALA A 51 3.36 -4.76 -17.92
C ALA A 51 3.34 -3.34 -18.49
N LEU A 52 2.40 -3.00 -19.38
CA LEU A 52 2.36 -1.68 -20.04
C LEU A 52 1.10 -0.87 -19.74
N ALA A 53 0.13 -1.45 -19.03
CA ALA A 53 -1.14 -0.81 -18.74
C ALA A 53 -1.60 -1.09 -17.31
N ALA A 54 -2.27 -0.10 -16.72
CA ALA A 54 -3.06 -0.25 -15.51
C ALA A 54 -4.51 0.12 -15.81
N ASP A 55 -5.43 -0.68 -15.31
CA ASP A 55 -6.85 -0.40 -15.31
C ASP A 55 -7.21 0.38 -14.03
N LEU A 56 -7.93 1.49 -14.18
CA LEU A 56 -8.49 2.24 -13.05
C LEU A 56 -9.92 1.74 -12.85
N GLU A 57 -10.08 0.80 -11.92
CA GLU A 57 -11.37 0.16 -11.69
C GLU A 57 -12.31 1.03 -10.88
N THR A 58 -11.78 1.73 -9.86
CA THR A 58 -12.59 2.57 -8.96
C THR A 58 -11.83 3.82 -8.55
N ALA A 59 -12.51 4.97 -8.57
CA ALA A 59 -12.06 6.20 -7.94
C ALA A 59 -13.25 6.90 -7.26
N VAL A 60 -13.19 7.01 -5.93
CA VAL A 60 -14.20 7.71 -5.12
C VAL A 60 -13.50 8.77 -4.29
N SER A 61 -14.02 9.98 -4.28
CA SER A 61 -13.48 11.07 -3.46
C SER A 61 -14.56 11.72 -2.61
N SER A 62 -14.13 12.27 -1.48
CA SER A 62 -14.92 13.09 -0.57
C SER A 62 -14.03 14.23 -0.06
N GLY A 63 -14.63 15.27 0.53
CA GLY A 63 -13.84 16.33 1.18
C GLY A 63 -12.94 15.84 2.34
N LYS A 64 -13.14 14.61 2.82
CA LYS A 64 -12.44 14.02 3.97
C LYS A 64 -11.43 12.93 3.60
N GLY A 65 -11.33 12.56 2.32
CA GLY A 65 -10.49 11.46 1.87
C GLY A 65 -10.92 10.91 0.51
N PHE A 66 -10.14 9.99 -0.03
CA PHE A 66 -10.45 9.32 -1.29
C PHE A 66 -10.04 7.86 -1.24
N TYR A 67 -10.64 7.08 -2.13
CA TYR A 67 -10.30 5.70 -2.42
C TYR A 67 -10.04 5.52 -3.90
N VAL A 68 -8.98 4.79 -4.23
CA VAL A 68 -8.63 4.39 -5.60
C VAL A 68 -8.31 2.91 -5.61
N ARG A 69 -8.84 2.18 -6.59
CA ARG A 69 -8.49 0.80 -6.91
C ARG A 69 -8.02 0.71 -8.35
N SER A 70 -6.87 0.11 -8.54
CA SER A 70 -6.27 -0.09 -9.84
C SER A 70 -5.73 -1.51 -9.97
N ARG A 71 -5.67 -2.01 -11.21
CA ARG A 71 -5.28 -3.39 -11.52
C ARG A 71 -4.31 -3.44 -12.70
N ILE A 72 -3.27 -4.25 -12.56
CA ILE A 72 -2.32 -4.58 -13.62
C ILE A 72 -2.41 -6.11 -13.85
N PRO A 73 -3.09 -6.55 -14.90
CA PRO A 73 -3.35 -7.98 -15.14
C PRO A 73 -2.09 -8.78 -15.47
N ASP A 74 -1.06 -8.10 -15.99
CA ASP A 74 0.14 -8.70 -16.57
C ASP A 74 1.45 -8.38 -15.84
N THR A 75 1.37 -8.09 -14.52
CA THR A 75 2.57 -7.99 -13.66
C THR A 75 3.36 -9.32 -13.67
N ALA A 76 4.66 -9.29 -13.38
CA ALA A 76 5.54 -10.46 -13.49
C ALA A 76 4.99 -11.69 -12.73
N PHE A 77 4.61 -12.75 -13.48
CA PHE A 77 4.00 -14.01 -13.03
C PHE A 77 2.68 -13.87 -12.25
N SER A 78 2.10 -12.66 -12.19
CA SER A 78 0.97 -12.36 -11.30
C SER A 78 0.08 -11.21 -11.81
N GLU A 79 -1.17 -11.16 -11.37
CA GLU A 79 -1.95 -9.92 -11.39
C GLU A 79 -1.62 -9.09 -10.14
N TRP A 80 -1.49 -7.78 -10.29
CA TRP A 80 -1.31 -6.86 -9.17
C TRP A 80 -2.50 -5.92 -9.06
N THR A 81 -3.19 -5.96 -7.92
CA THR A 81 -4.23 -4.99 -7.56
C THR A 81 -3.71 -4.08 -6.45
N ARG A 82 -3.84 -2.77 -6.63
CA ARG A 82 -3.50 -1.77 -5.61
C ARG A 82 -4.75 -1.03 -5.17
N ASN A 83 -4.95 -0.98 -3.87
CA ASN A 83 -6.02 -0.25 -3.22
C ASN A 83 -5.40 0.86 -2.37
N ILE A 84 -5.84 2.11 -2.56
CA ILE A 84 -5.35 3.25 -1.81
C ILE A 84 -6.52 3.96 -1.16
N LEU A 85 -6.49 4.00 0.17
CA LEU A 85 -7.39 4.81 0.97
C LEU A 85 -6.61 5.94 1.62
N TYR A 86 -6.83 7.17 1.17
CA TYR A 86 -6.31 8.37 1.79
C TYR A 86 -7.35 8.95 2.73
N LEU A 87 -7.00 9.09 4.01
CA LEU A 87 -7.81 9.79 5.00
C LEU A 87 -7.13 11.13 5.31
N LYS A 88 -7.82 12.22 4.98
CA LYS A 88 -7.31 13.57 5.14
C LYS A 88 -6.90 13.83 6.61
N ASP A 89 -5.74 14.46 6.77
CA ASP A 89 -5.12 14.87 8.03
C ASP A 89 -4.85 13.70 9.01
N ARG A 90 -4.71 12.47 8.48
CA ARG A 90 -4.48 11.24 9.26
C ARG A 90 -3.35 10.42 8.63
N PHE A 91 -3.69 9.61 7.63
CA PHE A 91 -2.77 8.64 7.02
C PHE A 91 -3.33 8.16 5.67
N THR A 92 -2.49 7.44 4.94
CA THR A 92 -2.84 6.70 3.72
C THR A 92 -2.64 5.21 3.98
N ILE A 93 -3.64 4.38 3.66
CA ILE A 93 -3.48 2.94 3.59
C ILE A 93 -3.28 2.56 2.12
N VAL A 94 -2.23 1.81 1.83
CA VAL A 94 -1.98 1.17 0.54
C VAL A 94 -2.06 -0.34 0.75
N LEU A 95 -3.03 -1.02 0.15
CA LEU A 95 -3.14 -2.47 0.18
C LEU A 95 -2.84 -3.02 -1.22
N ASP A 96 -1.73 -3.74 -1.32
CA ASP A 96 -1.29 -4.41 -2.53
C ASP A 96 -1.64 -5.90 -2.45
N GLU A 97 -2.41 -6.40 -3.42
CA GLU A 97 -2.75 -7.81 -3.61
C GLU A 97 -2.02 -8.32 -4.85
N ILE A 98 -1.24 -9.40 -4.68
CA ILE A 98 -0.52 -10.08 -5.76
C ILE A 98 -1.12 -11.47 -5.93
N ARG A 99 -1.79 -11.69 -7.06
CA ARG A 99 -2.46 -12.95 -7.39
C ARG A 99 -1.64 -13.73 -8.41
N ALA A 100 -1.18 -14.92 -8.05
CA ALA A 100 -0.32 -15.74 -8.89
C ALA A 100 -1.04 -16.21 -10.16
N ARG A 101 -0.44 -15.99 -11.34
CA ARG A 101 -0.85 -16.68 -12.58
C ARG A 101 -0.21 -18.07 -12.66
N ASP A 102 1.02 -18.18 -12.20
CA ASP A 102 1.78 -19.43 -12.15
C ASP A 102 2.14 -19.79 -10.71
N ALA A 103 2.03 -21.06 -10.34
CA ALA A 103 2.46 -21.52 -9.04
C ALA A 103 3.98 -21.36 -8.83
N GLY A 104 4.41 -21.14 -7.58
CA GLY A 104 5.81 -21.11 -7.20
C GLY A 104 6.09 -20.19 -6.01
N ARG A 105 7.38 -20.02 -5.71
CA ARG A 105 7.85 -19.09 -4.70
C ARG A 105 7.90 -17.67 -5.26
N PHE A 106 7.15 -16.75 -4.68
CA PHE A 106 7.14 -15.34 -5.03
C PHE A 106 8.03 -14.56 -4.06
N ASP A 107 8.96 -13.77 -4.60
CA ASP A 107 9.72 -12.77 -3.86
C ASP A 107 9.14 -11.39 -4.20
N VAL A 108 8.41 -10.81 -3.25
CA VAL A 108 7.69 -9.56 -3.45
C VAL A 108 8.36 -8.43 -2.68
N SER A 109 8.45 -7.26 -3.31
CA SER A 109 8.98 -6.06 -2.69
C SER A 109 8.03 -4.88 -2.85
N CYS A 110 7.71 -4.19 -1.76
CA CYS A 110 7.14 -2.84 -1.82
C CYS A 110 8.29 -1.83 -1.72
N GLU A 111 8.36 -0.94 -2.69
CA GLU A 111 9.32 0.18 -2.71
C GLU A 111 8.60 1.47 -2.36
N TRP A 112 9.26 2.33 -1.59
CA TRP A 112 8.77 3.66 -1.24
C TRP A 112 9.90 4.70 -1.33
N ASP A 113 9.77 5.67 -2.24
CA ASP A 113 10.69 6.79 -2.41
C ASP A 113 10.30 7.93 -1.46
N ALA A 114 10.86 7.93 -0.25
CA ALA A 114 10.71 9.04 0.67
C ALA A 114 11.35 10.32 0.11
N THR A 115 10.79 11.47 0.47
CA THR A 115 11.31 12.77 0.01
C THR A 115 12.70 13.07 0.58
N TYR A 116 12.98 12.58 1.79
CA TYR A 116 14.25 12.74 2.49
C TYR A 116 14.85 11.39 2.87
N SER A 117 16.11 11.39 3.31
CA SER A 117 16.75 10.17 3.79
C SER A 117 15.91 9.49 4.86
N ALA A 118 15.71 8.20 4.65
CA ALA A 118 14.89 7.31 5.44
C ALA A 118 15.78 6.36 6.24
N ILE A 119 15.34 6.00 7.44
CA ILE A 119 16.09 5.13 8.34
C ILE A 119 15.13 4.02 8.80
N PRO A 120 15.50 2.74 8.64
CA PRO A 120 14.77 1.64 9.28
C PRO A 120 14.79 1.83 10.78
N TRP A 121 13.66 1.61 11.43
CA TRP A 121 13.60 1.78 12.87
C TRP A 121 14.26 0.59 13.58
N SER A 122 15.14 0.85 14.54
CA SER A 122 15.94 -0.19 15.20
C SER A 122 15.12 -1.15 16.06
N VAL A 123 13.97 -0.71 16.57
CA VAL A 123 13.12 -1.49 17.48
C VAL A 123 12.02 -2.29 16.77
N SER A 124 11.76 -2.03 15.49
CA SER A 124 10.80 -2.85 14.75
C SER A 124 11.10 -2.90 13.24
N PRO A 125 11.20 -4.11 12.66
CA PRO A 125 11.61 -4.29 11.27
C PRO A 125 10.53 -3.88 10.25
N ARG A 126 9.36 -3.44 10.72
CA ARG A 126 8.23 -3.05 9.85
C ARG A 126 8.21 -1.57 9.50
N PHE A 127 9.06 -0.77 10.16
CA PHE A 127 8.95 0.68 10.17
C PHE A 127 10.14 1.34 9.48
N VAL A 128 9.81 2.39 8.73
CA VAL A 128 10.79 3.33 8.20
C VAL A 128 10.28 4.73 8.47
N GLN A 129 11.18 5.60 8.92
CA GLN A 129 10.90 7.02 9.07
C GLN A 129 11.95 7.84 8.31
N ALA A 130 11.48 8.86 7.59
CA ALA A 130 12.33 9.86 6.96
C ALA A 130 12.41 11.14 7.79
N LYS A 131 13.46 11.94 7.54
CA LYS A 131 13.75 13.17 8.32
C LYS A 131 12.63 14.21 8.37
N ASN A 132 11.69 14.19 7.42
CA ASN A 132 10.53 15.09 7.43
C ASN A 132 9.31 14.53 8.16
N GLY A 133 9.50 13.46 8.93
CA GLY A 133 8.44 12.76 9.65
C GLY A 133 7.64 11.78 8.78
N ALA A 134 7.97 11.58 7.49
CA ALA A 134 7.28 10.58 6.69
C ALA A 134 7.55 9.18 7.24
N THR A 135 6.49 8.51 7.69
CA THR A 135 6.56 7.19 8.32
C THR A 135 5.78 6.18 7.50
N ILE A 136 6.40 5.03 7.27
CA ILE A 136 5.85 3.90 6.51
C ILE A 136 5.89 2.67 7.43
N THR A 137 4.75 2.01 7.59
CA THR A 137 4.65 0.74 8.34
C THR A 137 3.95 -0.34 7.53
N SER A 138 4.46 -1.57 7.62
CA SER A 138 3.86 -2.75 7.01
C SER A 138 2.94 -3.52 7.98
N SER A 139 1.87 -4.11 7.45
CA SER A 139 0.96 -5.01 8.17
C SER A 139 1.62 -6.35 8.50
N LEU A 140 2.58 -6.79 7.68
CA LEU A 140 3.30 -8.04 7.84
C LEU A 140 4.72 -7.80 8.38
N PRO A 141 5.32 -8.77 9.09
CA PRO A 141 6.77 -8.80 9.27
C PRO A 141 7.45 -8.86 7.89
N VAL A 142 8.27 -7.86 7.60
CA VAL A 142 9.00 -7.74 6.34
C VAL A 142 10.46 -7.43 6.64
N THR A 143 11.34 -7.77 5.72
CA THR A 143 12.72 -7.27 5.75
C THR A 143 12.74 -5.88 5.13
N VAL A 144 13.17 -4.88 5.90
CA VAL A 144 13.32 -3.50 5.42
C VAL A 144 14.78 -3.22 5.12
N THR A 145 15.04 -2.63 3.95
CA THR A 145 16.36 -2.10 3.57
C THR A 145 16.22 -0.69 3.03
N VAL A 146 17.21 0.16 3.29
CA VAL A 146 17.31 1.51 2.70
C VAL A 146 18.68 1.63 2.01
N PRO A 147 18.77 1.36 0.69
CA PRO A 147 20.06 1.31 0.00
C PRO A 147 20.64 2.71 -0.25
N PRO A 148 21.97 2.90 -0.08
CA PRO A 148 22.64 4.15 -0.42
C PRO A 148 22.55 4.53 -1.91
N ALA A 149 22.38 3.56 -2.80
CA ALA A 149 22.26 3.79 -4.26
C ALA A 149 21.09 4.73 -4.62
N PHE A 150 20.11 4.88 -3.74
CA PHE A 150 18.97 5.79 -3.89
C PHE A 150 19.06 6.99 -2.92
N GLY A 151 20.27 7.42 -2.55
CA GLY A 151 20.48 8.52 -1.60
C GLY A 151 19.93 8.25 -0.19
N ASN A 152 19.82 6.97 0.17
CA ASN A 152 19.12 6.51 1.38
C ASN A 152 17.64 6.95 1.45
N ARG A 153 16.98 7.19 0.32
CA ARG A 153 15.58 7.65 0.30
C ARG A 153 14.58 6.54 0.03
N ARG A 154 15.01 5.46 -0.62
CA ARG A 154 14.14 4.34 -0.97
C ARG A 154 14.08 3.32 0.15
N ALA A 155 12.93 3.19 0.78
CA ALA A 155 12.61 2.03 1.61
C ALA A 155 12.19 0.86 0.73
N ILE A 156 12.78 -0.31 0.94
CA ILE A 156 12.38 -1.54 0.26
C ILE A 156 11.99 -2.56 1.33
N GLN A 157 10.71 -2.88 1.39
CA GLN A 157 10.13 -3.93 2.22
C GLN A 157 10.02 -5.20 1.41
N ARG A 158 10.56 -6.32 1.91
CA ARG A 158 10.56 -7.61 1.20
C ARG A 158 9.94 -8.71 2.04
N TRP A 159 9.21 -9.59 1.36
CA TRP A 159 8.76 -10.87 1.90
C TRP A 159 8.70 -11.92 0.77
N CYS A 160 8.59 -13.17 1.18
CA CYS A 160 8.47 -14.30 0.28
C CYS A 160 7.23 -15.11 0.63
N GLU A 161 6.56 -15.68 -0.36
CA GLU A 161 5.41 -16.57 -0.15
C GLU A 161 5.34 -17.62 -1.26
N ASP A 162 5.02 -18.86 -0.91
CA ASP A 162 4.74 -19.92 -1.86
C ASP A 162 3.25 -19.87 -2.22
N LEU A 163 2.95 -19.63 -3.50
CA LEU A 163 1.58 -19.49 -4.00
C LEU A 163 1.27 -20.56 -5.04
N GLN A 164 0.07 -21.12 -5.00
CA GLN A 164 -0.52 -21.87 -6.10
C GLN A 164 -1.13 -20.92 -7.13
N THR A 165 -1.36 -21.40 -8.36
CA THR A 165 -2.07 -20.62 -9.38
C THR A 165 -3.43 -20.16 -8.87
N GLY A 166 -3.68 -18.86 -8.96
CA GLY A 166 -4.92 -18.22 -8.52
C GLY A 166 -4.94 -17.80 -7.05
N GLU A 167 -3.98 -18.23 -6.24
CA GLU A 167 -3.81 -17.75 -4.85
C GLU A 167 -3.22 -16.34 -4.83
N SER A 168 -3.51 -15.61 -3.74
CA SER A 168 -3.03 -14.25 -3.55
C SER A 168 -2.29 -14.11 -2.22
N CYS A 169 -1.22 -13.33 -2.24
CA CYS A 169 -0.66 -12.69 -1.05
C CYS A 169 -1.07 -11.22 -0.99
N VAL A 170 -1.16 -10.68 0.22
CA VAL A 170 -1.63 -9.31 0.46
C VAL A 170 -0.75 -8.64 1.48
N ILE A 171 -0.34 -7.40 1.20
CA ILE A 171 0.36 -6.54 2.15
C ILE A 171 -0.36 -5.20 2.27
N GLY A 172 -0.55 -4.75 3.50
CA GLY A 172 -1.00 -3.40 3.82
C GLY A 172 0.19 -2.55 4.25
N ASN A 173 0.29 -1.34 3.71
CA ASN A 173 1.20 -0.31 4.17
C ASN A 173 0.41 0.90 4.64
N LEU A 174 0.80 1.45 5.78
CA LEU A 174 0.24 2.69 6.30
C LEU A 174 1.32 3.78 6.25
N ILE A 175 0.97 4.90 5.64
CA ILE A 175 1.89 6.00 5.31
C ILE A 175 1.33 7.29 5.85
N TYR A 176 2.10 7.97 6.69
CA TYR A 176 1.65 9.17 7.41
C TYR A 176 2.82 10.08 7.75
N ARG A 177 2.50 11.25 8.29
CA ARG A 177 3.49 12.14 8.88
C ARG A 177 3.45 11.97 10.40
N SER A 178 4.52 11.44 10.99
CA SER A 178 4.68 11.46 12.45
C SER A 178 4.83 12.89 12.95
N ARG A 179 4.25 13.15 14.13
CA ARG A 179 4.38 14.39 14.91
C ARG A 179 5.74 14.45 15.61
N GLU A 180 6.29 13.30 15.97
CA GLU A 180 7.57 13.17 16.68
C GLU A 180 8.49 12.11 16.04
N ASP A 181 9.80 12.38 16.07
CA ASP A 181 10.82 11.47 15.57
C ASP A 181 10.93 10.24 16.47
N GLY A 182 11.04 9.06 15.85
CA GLY A 182 11.15 7.80 16.57
C GLY A 182 9.86 7.38 17.28
N ILE A 183 8.69 7.96 16.95
CA ILE A 183 7.39 7.51 17.45
C ILE A 183 6.58 6.89 16.32
N CYS A 184 6.13 5.66 16.56
CA CYS A 184 5.12 5.00 15.76
C CYS A 184 3.73 5.31 16.33
N GLU A 185 3.05 6.26 15.71
CA GLU A 185 1.71 6.70 16.12
C GLU A 185 0.61 5.76 15.64
N TYR A 186 0.83 5.14 14.48
CA TYR A 186 -0.15 4.26 13.85
C TYR A 186 0.47 2.92 13.49
N THR A 187 -0.23 1.85 13.83
CA THR A 187 0.10 0.48 13.43
C THR A 187 -1.00 -0.13 12.58
N LEU A 188 -0.63 -1.15 11.82
CA LEU A 188 -1.51 -1.89 10.95
C LEU A 188 -1.33 -3.38 11.21
N GLU A 189 -2.42 -4.09 11.48
CA GLU A 189 -2.41 -5.54 11.71
C GLU A 189 -3.44 -6.22 10.81
N PRO A 190 -3.10 -7.31 10.11
CA PRO A 190 -4.05 -8.03 9.29
C PRO A 190 -5.07 -8.77 10.16
N ILE A 191 -6.35 -8.66 9.80
CA ILE A 191 -7.41 -9.51 10.30
C ILE A 191 -8.00 -10.26 9.10
N GLY A 192 -7.51 -11.48 8.86
CA GLY A 192 -7.81 -12.24 7.64
C GLY A 192 -7.12 -11.65 6.40
N LYS A 193 -7.57 -12.04 5.20
CA LYS A 193 -6.90 -11.66 3.94
C LYS A 193 -7.13 -10.20 3.53
N ARG A 194 -8.29 -9.64 3.87
CA ARG A 194 -8.77 -8.33 3.35
C ARG A 194 -9.14 -7.33 4.44
N GLY A 195 -9.10 -7.75 5.70
CA GLY A 195 -9.36 -6.89 6.85
C GLY A 195 -8.04 -6.42 7.48
N LEU A 196 -8.06 -5.21 8.00
CA LEU A 196 -6.94 -4.58 8.69
C LEU A 196 -7.46 -3.90 9.96
N LEU A 197 -6.78 -4.13 11.08
CA LEU A 197 -6.91 -3.32 12.28
C LEU A 197 -5.90 -2.19 12.21
N VAL A 198 -6.41 -0.96 12.26
CA VAL A 198 -5.59 0.24 12.41
C VAL A 198 -5.63 0.64 13.87
N SER A 199 -4.48 0.74 14.52
CA SER A 199 -4.36 1.27 15.88
C SER A 199 -3.58 2.58 15.87
N GLY A 200 -3.92 3.49 16.77
CA GLY A 200 -3.27 4.79 16.98
C GLY A 200 -4.10 5.62 17.95
N ASP A 201 -4.43 6.87 17.60
CA ASP A 201 -5.33 7.73 18.40
C ASP A 201 -6.65 7.02 18.77
N SER A 202 -7.18 6.21 17.86
CA SER A 202 -8.29 5.29 18.10
C SER A 202 -8.11 4.01 17.30
N LYS A 203 -8.79 2.93 17.73
CA LYS A 203 -8.88 1.70 16.94
C LYS A 203 -9.89 1.88 15.81
N ALA A 204 -9.53 1.39 14.64
CA ALA A 204 -10.40 1.35 13.47
C ALA A 204 -10.26 0.03 12.73
N PHE A 205 -11.34 -0.37 12.07
CA PHE A 205 -11.34 -1.47 11.12
C PHE A 205 -11.30 -0.90 9.71
N ALA A 206 -10.42 -1.43 8.86
CA ALA A 206 -10.42 -1.16 7.44
C ALA A 206 -10.56 -2.47 6.66
N CYS A 207 -11.28 -2.46 5.54
CA CYS A 207 -11.28 -3.58 4.61
C CYS A 207 -11.28 -3.12 3.16
N PHE A 208 -10.77 -3.98 2.29
CA PHE A 208 -10.71 -3.77 0.85
C PHE A 208 -11.35 -4.98 0.16
N GLY A 209 -12.57 -4.79 -0.32
CA GLY A 209 -13.52 -5.82 -0.67
C GLY A 209 -14.38 -6.27 0.52
N SER A 210 -15.35 -7.15 0.22
CA SER A 210 -16.25 -7.69 1.24
C SER A 210 -15.50 -8.45 2.32
N TYR A 211 -15.95 -8.29 3.56
CA TYR A 211 -15.38 -8.91 4.74
C TYR A 211 -16.48 -9.46 5.65
N GLY A 212 -16.21 -10.59 6.30
CA GLY A 212 -17.09 -11.13 7.32
C GLY A 212 -16.36 -11.95 8.36
N ALA A 213 -16.74 -11.76 9.62
CA ALA A 213 -16.24 -12.50 10.77
C ALA A 213 -17.36 -12.66 11.81
N GLY A 214 -17.85 -13.88 12.00
CA GLY A 214 -19.05 -14.12 12.82
C GLY A 214 -20.28 -13.41 12.23
N GLU A 215 -20.95 -12.63 13.05
CA GLU A 215 -22.14 -11.82 12.69
C GLU A 215 -21.76 -10.50 11.99
N PHE A 216 -20.51 -10.06 12.15
CA PHE A 216 -20.03 -8.84 11.51
C PHE A 216 -19.83 -9.06 10.01
N ARG A 217 -20.47 -8.21 9.18
CA ARG A 217 -20.38 -8.22 7.72
C ARG A 217 -20.19 -6.79 7.19
N VAL A 218 -19.31 -6.67 6.22
CA VAL A 218 -19.12 -5.47 5.40
C VAL A 218 -19.12 -5.89 3.94
N GLU A 219 -20.05 -5.35 3.17
CA GLU A 219 -20.12 -5.50 1.71
C GLU A 219 -19.84 -4.14 1.09
N ALA A 220 -18.58 -3.91 0.74
CA ALA A 220 -18.10 -2.69 0.12
C ALA A 220 -16.83 -3.00 -0.68
N GLU A 221 -16.48 -2.12 -1.62
CA GLU A 221 -15.16 -2.20 -2.26
C GLU A 221 -14.05 -1.74 -1.35
N ALA A 222 -14.33 -0.76 -0.49
CA ALA A 222 -13.47 -0.42 0.63
C ALA A 222 -14.31 0.17 1.75
N ALA A 223 -13.92 -0.11 2.99
CA ALA A 223 -14.51 0.53 4.16
C ALA A 223 -13.42 0.88 5.17
N TYR A 224 -13.63 1.97 5.89
CA TYR A 224 -12.89 2.36 7.08
C TYR A 224 -13.89 2.79 8.14
N LEU A 225 -13.89 2.09 9.25
CA LEU A 225 -14.85 2.20 10.33
C LEU A 225 -14.10 2.48 11.63
N SER A 226 -14.34 3.65 12.19
CA SER A 226 -13.85 4.05 13.51
C SER A 226 -14.99 4.70 14.29
N LYS A 227 -14.79 4.94 15.59
CA LYS A 227 -15.76 5.68 16.40
C LYS A 227 -16.05 7.09 15.89
N GLU A 228 -15.10 7.70 15.18
CA GLU A 228 -15.14 9.12 14.79
C GLU A 228 -15.43 9.32 13.30
N ARG A 229 -15.16 8.30 12.48
CA ARG A 229 -15.15 8.42 11.02
C ARG A 229 -15.57 7.12 10.38
N ILE A 230 -16.48 7.25 9.43
CA ILE A 230 -16.83 6.22 8.46
C ILE A 230 -16.42 6.73 7.09
N PHE A 231 -15.71 5.90 6.35
CA PHE A 231 -15.51 6.04 4.91
C PHE A 231 -15.91 4.72 4.27
N ALA A 232 -16.67 4.75 3.19
CA ALA A 232 -16.95 3.55 2.42
C ALA A 232 -17.08 3.87 0.93
N ALA A 233 -16.51 3.02 0.09
CA ALA A 233 -16.62 3.07 -1.36
C ALA A 233 -17.54 1.92 -1.81
N ASN A 234 -18.59 2.26 -2.57
CA ASN A 234 -19.56 1.32 -3.11
C ASN A 234 -20.13 0.34 -2.06
N MET A 235 -20.51 0.87 -0.90
CA MET A 235 -21.07 0.08 0.19
C MET A 235 -22.50 -0.35 -0.11
N GLN A 236 -22.77 -1.65 0.03
CA GLN A 236 -24.09 -2.26 -0.07
C GLN A 236 -24.65 -2.52 1.33
N THR A 237 -23.87 -3.17 2.19
CA THR A 237 -24.33 -3.63 3.51
C THR A 237 -23.24 -3.45 4.56
N ILE A 238 -23.66 -3.06 5.77
CA ILE A 238 -22.88 -3.22 7.00
C ILE A 238 -23.82 -3.76 8.09
N SER A 239 -23.43 -4.84 8.74
CA SER A 239 -24.21 -5.44 9.83
C SER A 239 -23.28 -5.97 10.92
N TRP A 240 -23.78 -5.95 12.16
CA TRP A 240 -23.14 -6.47 13.36
C TRP A 240 -24.19 -6.93 14.36
#